data_AF-A0A1B5L1Q2-F1
#
_entry.id   AF-A0A1B5L1Q2-F1
#
_cell.length_a   1.000
_cell.length_b   1.000
_cell.length_c   1.000
_cell.angle_alpha   90.00
_cell.angle_beta   90.00
_cell.angle_gamma   90.00
#
_symmetry.space_group_name_H-M   'P 1'
#
loop_
_entity.id
_entity.type
_entity.pdbx_description
1 polymer ?
#
loop_
_entity_poly.entity_id
_entity_poly.type
_entity_poly.pdbx_seq_one_letter_code
_entity_poly.pdbx_strand_id
1 'polypeptide(L)'
;MTCRQVYSLLVNQKWFRHEALVELWDSDLHKLRAQACGVIAKALIETEEDTNYLLYEVLLRRYSYVVNGLATPPVNVIEKAVDLHAVRVIGSAGYQKCINYLWRGWLVQDENDPSVFVDYKDKDNPSFFAHMDPDRMRVPRNQNAAQLLLSLVYLILYTAAINSVNPSGELDGAEIALYLFTLGYVCDEITKVYKAGYHILGFWNAFNFVLYSLLSVSLVFRIIGLTASSGSDYREHYSKLSYNMLAFVAPMFWCRLMLYLDSFRFFGAMLVVLKVMMKESVIFFALLAIIVVGFLQAFIGLDLAEDNVAGDVQFIVESMIKAIMQSPEFQGFEAFGPPWGAILYYCFAFVVMIILLNILIALYNSAYEDIYDNADDEYLALFSQKTMQFVRAPDENVYIAPFNLIEIVVSALLEWWMPKHIYEIINDYIMAALYSPLLFVSAYFESRNAHRIRHNRSRGDEDDDVIEEWEQMEHELDMEAEGWSKTCDAVKPNMEDDPAVLEVRQLRLEINELKALLTDISRASEAKETMEGIEGNHDKGQSSAATSS
;
A
#
# COMPACT_ATOMS: atom_id res chain seq x y z
N MET A 1 -0.73 24.08 -18.45
CA MET A 1 0.72 24.14 -18.08
C MET A 1 1.00 23.26 -16.86
N THR A 2 0.01 23.03 -16.00
CA THR A 2 0.05 22.21 -14.79
C THR A 2 0.44 20.75 -15.04
N CYS A 3 0.04 20.13 -16.16
CA CYS A 3 0.31 18.70 -16.42
C CYS A 3 1.80 18.29 -16.31
N ARG A 4 2.70 19.09 -16.91
CA ARG A 4 4.14 18.77 -16.88
C ARG A 4 4.77 19.07 -15.51
N GLN A 5 4.18 19.98 -14.74
CA GLN A 5 4.71 20.43 -13.47
C GLN A 5 4.65 19.29 -12.44
N VAL A 6 3.51 18.59 -12.33
CA VAL A 6 3.35 17.46 -11.40
C VAL A 6 4.38 16.36 -11.70
N TYR A 7 4.52 15.96 -12.96
CA TYR A 7 5.53 14.97 -13.35
C TYR A 7 6.96 15.43 -13.01
N SER A 8 7.30 16.68 -13.31
CA SER A 8 8.62 17.23 -13.01
C SER A 8 8.93 17.28 -11.51
N LEU A 9 7.92 17.54 -10.67
CA LEU A 9 8.06 17.54 -9.21
C LEU A 9 8.35 16.13 -8.68
N LEU A 10 7.73 15.09 -9.25
CA LEU A 10 8.04 13.70 -8.90
C LEU A 10 9.46 13.31 -9.34
N VAL A 11 9.91 13.78 -10.51
CA VAL A 11 11.30 13.57 -10.95
C VAL A 11 12.29 14.26 -10.00
N ASN A 12 12.02 15.51 -9.62
CA ASN A 12 12.83 16.25 -8.65
C ASN A 12 12.82 15.59 -7.27
N GLN A 13 11.67 15.07 -6.82
CA GLN A 13 11.56 14.33 -5.58
C GLN A 13 12.46 13.09 -5.58
N LYS A 14 12.52 12.35 -6.71
CA LYS A 14 13.46 11.23 -6.87
C LYS A 14 14.91 11.69 -6.76
N TRP A 15 15.26 12.80 -7.41
CA TRP A 15 16.63 13.34 -7.37
C TRP A 15 17.03 13.79 -5.97
N PHE A 16 16.21 14.57 -5.27
CA PHE A 16 16.51 14.98 -3.91
C PHE A 16 16.62 13.82 -2.93
N ARG A 17 15.80 12.76 -3.09
CA ARG A 17 15.96 11.52 -2.31
C ARG A 17 17.29 10.82 -2.60
N HIS A 18 17.74 10.84 -3.85
CA HIS A 18 19.03 10.28 -4.23
C HIS A 18 20.19 11.13 -3.69
N GLU A 19 20.12 12.45 -3.83
CA GLU A 19 21.11 13.38 -3.26
C GLU A 19 21.21 13.24 -1.75
N ALA A 20 20.09 13.07 -1.03
CA ALA A 20 20.10 12.84 0.41
C ALA A 20 20.88 11.58 0.84
N LEU A 21 21.00 10.58 -0.03
CA LEU A 21 21.78 9.36 0.21
C LEU A 21 23.27 9.53 -0.12
N VAL A 22 23.59 10.35 -1.12
CA VAL A 22 24.97 10.62 -1.56
C VAL A 22 25.63 11.68 -0.68
N GLU A 23 24.89 12.74 -0.37
CA GLU A 23 25.34 13.91 0.40
C GLU A 23 24.85 13.82 1.85
N LEU A 24 25.41 12.87 2.60
CA LEU A 24 25.00 12.59 3.99
C LEU A 24 25.15 13.80 4.92
N TRP A 25 26.04 14.76 4.61
CA TRP A 25 26.27 15.95 5.43
C TRP A 25 25.14 16.98 5.38
N ASP A 26 24.29 16.97 4.35
CA ASP A 26 23.13 17.85 4.20
C ASP A 26 21.85 17.06 3.85
N SER A 27 21.82 15.81 4.32
CA SER A 27 20.75 14.85 4.00
C SER A 27 19.37 15.38 4.39
N ASP A 28 19.27 16.09 5.52
CA ASP A 28 18.00 16.57 6.05
C ASP A 28 17.40 17.70 5.20
N LEU A 29 18.23 18.61 4.66
CA LEU A 29 17.76 19.64 3.73
C LEU A 29 17.23 19.01 2.44
N HIS A 30 17.93 18.01 1.90
CA HIS A 30 17.51 17.30 0.70
C HIS A 30 16.21 16.51 0.92
N LYS A 31 16.06 15.86 2.07
CA LYS A 31 14.78 15.22 2.47
C LYS A 31 13.65 16.25 2.56
N LEU A 32 13.91 17.43 3.13
CA LEU A 32 12.92 18.50 3.23
C LEU A 32 12.50 19.02 1.83
N ARG A 33 13.46 19.20 0.91
CA ARG A 33 13.17 19.57 -0.49
C ARG A 33 12.33 18.50 -1.18
N ALA A 34 12.65 17.22 -0.99
CA ALA A 34 11.84 16.12 -1.52
C ALA A 34 10.41 16.14 -0.95
N GLN A 35 10.24 16.46 0.33
CA GLN A 35 8.93 16.59 0.96
C GLN A 35 8.16 17.79 0.40
N ALA A 36 8.81 18.93 0.20
CA ALA A 36 8.22 20.12 -0.40
C ALA A 36 7.71 19.84 -1.82
N CYS A 37 8.47 19.12 -2.65
CA CYS A 37 8.00 18.68 -3.97
C CYS A 37 6.70 17.87 -3.90
N GLY A 38 6.59 16.96 -2.92
CA GLY A 38 5.39 16.17 -2.71
C GLY A 38 4.18 17.00 -2.27
N VAL A 39 4.38 18.01 -1.41
CA VAL A 39 3.32 18.92 -0.96
C VAL A 39 2.82 19.79 -2.12
N ILE A 40 3.73 20.36 -2.90
CA ILE A 40 3.36 21.18 -4.06
C ILE A 40 2.65 20.33 -5.11
N ALA A 41 3.12 19.10 -5.37
CA ALA A 41 2.47 18.18 -6.30
C ALA A 41 1.05 17.82 -5.85
N LYS A 42 0.84 17.54 -4.56
CA LYS A 42 -0.49 17.31 -3.98
C LYS A 42 -1.39 18.53 -4.18
N ALA A 43 -0.92 19.72 -3.83
CA ALA A 43 -1.69 20.96 -3.96
C ALA A 43 -2.09 21.23 -5.43
N LEU A 44 -1.20 21.00 -6.39
CA LEU A 44 -1.51 21.15 -7.82
C LEU A 44 -2.59 20.17 -8.30
N ILE A 45 -2.61 18.94 -7.77
CA ILE A 45 -3.65 17.95 -8.10
C ILE A 45 -4.99 18.36 -7.49
N GLU A 46 -5.00 18.83 -6.25
CA GLU A 46 -6.23 19.20 -5.52
C GLU A 46 -6.82 20.55 -5.96
N THR A 47 -6.02 21.44 -6.56
CA THR A 47 -6.50 22.73 -7.06
C THR A 47 -7.17 22.62 -8.44
N GLU A 48 -6.97 21.52 -9.15
CA GLU A 48 -7.49 21.35 -10.51
C GLU A 48 -8.97 20.91 -10.47
N GLU A 49 -9.88 21.79 -10.91
CA GLU A 49 -11.34 21.56 -10.88
C GLU A 49 -11.84 20.71 -12.06
N ASP A 50 -11.18 20.76 -13.22
CA ASP A 50 -11.59 19.97 -14.39
C ASP A 50 -11.10 18.51 -14.25
N THR A 51 -12.02 17.63 -13.84
CA THR A 51 -11.80 16.19 -13.70
C THR A 51 -11.24 15.56 -14.97
N ASN A 52 -11.72 15.92 -16.17
CA ASN A 52 -11.26 15.30 -17.41
C ASN A 52 -9.81 15.72 -17.72
N TYR A 53 -9.51 17.00 -17.57
CA TYR A 53 -8.14 17.50 -17.75
C TYR A 53 -7.18 16.86 -16.75
N LEU A 54 -7.58 16.76 -15.49
CA LEU A 54 -6.80 16.12 -14.44
C LEU A 54 -6.49 14.65 -14.77
N LEU A 55 -7.50 13.88 -15.16
CA LEU A 55 -7.34 12.45 -15.45
C LEU A 55 -6.45 12.23 -16.69
N TYR A 56 -6.84 12.77 -17.84
CA TYR A 56 -6.21 12.44 -19.12
C TYR A 56 -4.89 13.16 -19.34
N GLU A 57 -4.84 14.46 -19.04
CA GLU A 57 -3.70 15.30 -19.39
C GLU A 57 -2.66 15.37 -18.28
N VAL A 58 -3.07 15.44 -17.01
CA VAL A 58 -2.13 15.52 -15.87
C VAL A 58 -1.66 14.14 -15.43
N LEU A 59 -2.58 13.21 -15.16
CA LEU A 59 -2.25 11.95 -14.48
C LEU A 59 -1.85 10.80 -15.43
N LEU A 60 -2.64 10.56 -16.48
CA LEU A 60 -2.52 9.40 -17.39
C LEU A 60 -1.67 9.64 -18.62
N ARG A 61 -1.28 10.89 -18.89
CA ARG A 61 -0.40 11.22 -20.00
C ARG A 61 1.04 10.77 -19.70
N ARG A 62 1.65 10.05 -20.64
CA ARG A 62 3.03 9.57 -20.49
C ARG A 62 4.02 10.69 -20.78
N TYR A 63 4.96 10.87 -19.86
CA TYR A 63 6.05 11.84 -19.97
C TYR A 63 7.41 11.14 -19.97
N SER A 64 8.36 11.71 -20.71
CA SER A 64 9.77 11.31 -20.67
C SER A 64 10.63 12.53 -20.33
N TYR A 65 11.76 12.29 -19.67
CA TYR A 65 12.78 13.30 -19.43
C TYR A 65 14.11 12.79 -19.99
N VAL A 66 15.02 13.72 -20.28
CA VAL A 66 16.31 13.38 -20.90
C VAL A 66 17.36 13.21 -19.82
N VAL A 67 18.04 12.06 -19.82
CA VAL A 67 19.17 11.76 -18.96
C VAL A 67 20.35 11.40 -19.85
N ASN A 68 21.49 12.08 -19.68
CA ASN A 68 22.71 11.86 -20.47
C ASN A 68 22.49 11.90 -22.00
N GLY A 69 21.61 12.78 -22.47
CA GLY A 69 21.29 12.94 -23.90
C GLY A 69 20.35 11.87 -24.48
N LEU A 70 19.88 10.90 -23.67
CA LEU A 70 18.90 9.89 -24.07
C LEU A 70 17.56 10.13 -23.35
N ALA A 71 16.46 9.99 -24.07
CA ALA A 71 15.13 10.03 -23.48
C ALA A 71 14.88 8.76 -22.65
N THR A 72 14.41 8.92 -21.41
CA THR A 72 13.96 7.78 -20.60
C THR A 72 12.69 7.18 -21.19
N PRO A 73 12.38 5.89 -20.91
CA PRO A 73 11.09 5.32 -21.25
C PRO A 73 9.96 6.21 -20.72
N PRO A 74 8.88 6.42 -21.50
CA PRO A 74 7.80 7.32 -21.12
C PRO A 74 6.94 6.67 -20.02
N VAL A 75 6.69 7.42 -18.94
CA VAL A 75 6.01 6.96 -17.72
C VAL A 75 4.95 7.98 -17.30
N ASN A 76 3.83 7.50 -16.79
CA ASN A 76 2.74 8.34 -16.27
C ASN A 76 3.04 8.92 -14.88
N VAL A 77 2.31 9.97 -14.47
CA VAL A 77 2.41 10.50 -13.11
C VAL A 77 1.98 9.43 -12.09
N ILE A 78 0.93 8.67 -12.40
CA ILE A 78 0.42 7.59 -11.53
C ILE A 78 1.47 6.48 -11.37
N GLU A 79 1.98 5.96 -12.48
CA GLU A 79 3.05 4.94 -12.47
C GLU A 79 4.27 5.44 -11.70
N LYS A 80 4.67 6.69 -11.94
CA LYS A 80 5.84 7.29 -11.29
C LYS A 80 5.64 7.48 -9.79
N ALA A 81 4.46 7.89 -9.36
CA ALA A 81 4.15 8.09 -7.94
C ALA A 81 4.18 6.77 -7.17
N VAL A 82 3.63 5.70 -7.76
CA VAL A 82 3.71 4.33 -7.20
C VAL A 82 5.16 3.85 -7.16
N ASP A 83 5.91 3.97 -8.26
CA ASP A 83 7.30 3.51 -8.35
C ASP A 83 8.21 4.23 -7.33
N LEU A 84 7.92 5.51 -7.03
CA LEU A 84 8.62 6.30 -6.02
C LEU A 84 8.08 6.10 -4.60
N HIS A 85 6.96 5.39 -4.43
CA HIS A 85 6.24 5.32 -3.16
C HIS A 85 6.01 6.73 -2.57
N ALA A 86 5.40 7.60 -3.37
CA ALA A 86 5.09 8.99 -3.02
C ALA A 86 3.72 9.07 -2.33
N VAL A 87 3.62 8.49 -1.13
CA VAL A 87 2.38 8.28 -0.36
C VAL A 87 1.49 9.53 -0.30
N ARG A 88 2.06 10.70 -0.02
CA ARG A 88 1.32 11.97 0.05
C ARG A 88 0.65 12.39 -1.26
N VAL A 89 1.29 12.15 -2.42
CA VAL A 89 0.71 12.47 -3.74
C VAL A 89 -0.36 11.44 -4.08
N ILE A 90 -0.11 10.17 -3.74
CA ILE A 90 -1.06 9.08 -3.91
C ILE A 90 -2.33 9.33 -3.10
N GLY A 91 -2.21 9.80 -1.86
CA GLY A 91 -3.35 10.12 -0.99
C GLY A 91 -4.17 11.36 -1.40
N SER A 92 -3.86 12.00 -2.52
CA SER A 92 -4.68 13.13 -3.03
C SER A 92 -6.01 12.63 -3.62
N ALA A 93 -7.08 13.40 -3.43
CA ALA A 93 -8.43 12.99 -3.85
C ALA A 93 -8.52 12.72 -5.36
N GLY A 94 -7.97 13.63 -6.17
CA GLY A 94 -7.94 13.48 -7.63
C GLY A 94 -7.15 12.25 -8.11
N TYR A 95 -6.04 11.94 -7.44
CA TYR A 95 -5.26 10.73 -7.72
C TYR A 95 -6.06 9.46 -7.39
N GLN A 96 -6.68 9.41 -6.20
CA GLN A 96 -7.48 8.26 -5.78
C GLN A 96 -8.72 8.06 -6.67
N LYS A 97 -9.34 9.14 -7.13
CA LYS A 97 -10.44 9.08 -8.11
C LYS A 97 -9.97 8.42 -9.42
N CYS A 98 -8.81 8.82 -9.94
CA CYS A 98 -8.23 8.20 -11.13
C CYS A 98 -7.94 6.71 -10.94
N ILE A 99 -7.34 6.33 -9.80
CA ILE A 99 -7.07 4.93 -9.48
C ILE A 99 -8.37 4.12 -9.38
N ASN A 100 -9.41 4.68 -8.75
CA ASN A 100 -10.72 4.04 -8.66
C ASN A 100 -11.35 3.83 -10.03
N TYR A 101 -11.19 4.77 -10.97
CA TYR A 101 -11.69 4.64 -12.33
C TYR A 101 -10.95 3.55 -13.11
N LEU A 102 -9.62 3.45 -12.95
CA LEU A 102 -8.83 2.35 -13.50
C LEU A 102 -9.23 1.00 -12.88
N TRP A 103 -9.40 0.95 -11.56
CA TRP A 103 -9.79 -0.26 -10.84
C TRP A 103 -11.15 -0.80 -11.28
N ARG A 104 -12.14 0.10 -11.46
CA ARG A 104 -13.49 -0.22 -11.95
C ARG A 104 -13.54 -0.53 -13.44
N GLY A 105 -12.48 -0.25 -14.20
CA GLY A 105 -12.45 -0.45 -15.65
C GLY A 105 -13.28 0.58 -16.42
N TRP A 106 -13.42 1.79 -15.88
CA TRP A 106 -14.02 2.92 -16.59
C TRP A 106 -13.03 3.59 -17.53
N LEU A 107 -11.75 3.58 -17.14
CA LEU A 107 -10.64 3.99 -17.98
C LEU A 107 -9.89 2.75 -18.46
N VAL A 108 -9.77 2.60 -19.78
CA VAL A 108 -9.12 1.46 -20.44
C VAL A 108 -8.07 1.99 -21.40
N GLN A 109 -7.01 1.22 -21.66
CA GLN A 109 -6.03 1.59 -22.70
C GLN A 109 -6.68 1.46 -24.09
N ASP A 110 -6.33 2.36 -25.01
CA ASP A 110 -6.82 2.27 -26.38
C ASP A 110 -6.28 1.00 -27.05
N GLU A 111 -7.13 0.31 -27.81
CA GLU A 111 -6.77 -0.89 -28.57
C GLU A 111 -5.72 -0.59 -29.64
N ASN A 112 -5.77 0.62 -30.21
CA ASN A 112 -4.86 1.02 -31.28
C ASN A 112 -3.54 1.62 -30.75
N ASP A 113 -3.58 2.24 -29.57
CA ASP A 113 -2.42 2.86 -28.94
C ASP A 113 -2.44 2.64 -27.41
N PRO A 114 -1.72 1.62 -26.90
CA PRO A 114 -1.62 1.32 -25.47
C PRO A 114 -1.02 2.44 -24.61
N SER A 115 -0.48 3.49 -25.25
CA SER A 115 0.04 4.65 -24.54
C SER A 115 -1.05 5.62 -24.09
N VAL A 116 -2.25 5.55 -24.69
CA VAL A 116 -3.38 6.45 -24.44
C VAL A 116 -4.46 5.71 -23.66
N PHE A 117 -5.05 6.42 -22.69
CA PHE A 117 -6.19 5.94 -21.91
C PHE A 117 -7.46 6.61 -22.43
N VAL A 118 -8.53 5.83 -22.58
CA VAL A 118 -9.83 6.26 -23.09
C VAL A 118 -10.94 5.79 -22.17
N ASP A 119 -12.06 6.51 -22.21
CA ASP A 119 -13.27 6.15 -21.48
C ASP A 119 -13.94 4.91 -22.10
N TYR A 120 -14.46 4.04 -21.26
CA TYR A 120 -15.16 2.85 -21.71
C TYR A 120 -16.54 3.20 -22.28
N LYS A 121 -16.78 2.80 -23.54
CA LYS A 121 -17.95 3.22 -24.33
C LYS A 121 -19.30 2.80 -23.74
N ASP A 122 -19.42 1.58 -23.22
CA ASP A 122 -20.71 1.03 -22.74
C ASP A 122 -20.94 1.23 -21.23
N LYS A 123 -20.27 2.20 -20.58
CA LYS A 123 -20.36 2.37 -19.11
C LYS A 123 -21.75 2.76 -18.60
N ASP A 124 -22.56 3.38 -19.45
CA ASP A 124 -23.91 3.86 -19.15
C ASP A 124 -25.01 2.95 -19.71
N ASN A 125 -24.65 1.88 -20.41
CA ASN A 125 -25.59 0.95 -21.00
C ASN A 125 -26.26 0.11 -19.89
N PRO A 126 -27.59 0.17 -19.68
CA PRO A 126 -28.22 -0.58 -18.60
C PRO A 126 -28.34 -2.09 -18.90
N SER A 127 -28.10 -2.51 -20.15
CA SER A 127 -28.36 -3.88 -20.57
C SER A 127 -27.36 -4.87 -19.98
N PHE A 128 -27.90 -5.96 -19.41
CA PHE A 128 -27.11 -7.01 -18.78
C PHE A 128 -26.19 -7.73 -19.77
N PHE A 129 -26.69 -8.03 -20.96
CA PHE A 129 -25.92 -8.76 -21.98
C PHE A 129 -24.77 -7.94 -22.58
N ALA A 130 -24.87 -6.61 -22.64
CA ALA A 130 -23.75 -5.76 -23.07
C ALA A 130 -22.58 -5.78 -22.09
N HIS A 131 -22.82 -6.17 -20.83
CA HIS A 131 -21.78 -6.30 -19.80
C HIS A 131 -21.23 -7.72 -19.68
N MET A 132 -21.82 -8.70 -20.37
CA MET A 132 -21.37 -10.09 -20.38
C MET A 132 -20.33 -10.32 -21.49
N ASP A 133 -19.35 -9.41 -21.55
CA ASP A 133 -18.26 -9.44 -22.52
C ASP A 133 -17.01 -10.03 -21.86
N PRO A 134 -16.37 -11.08 -22.45
CA PRO A 134 -15.08 -11.61 -21.97
C PRO A 134 -14.00 -10.55 -21.79
N ASP A 135 -13.99 -9.49 -22.58
CA ASP A 135 -13.00 -8.41 -22.48
C ASP A 135 -13.06 -7.69 -21.11
N ARG A 136 -14.20 -7.75 -20.41
CA ARG A 136 -14.33 -7.23 -19.05
C ARG A 136 -13.53 -8.01 -18.01
N MET A 137 -13.03 -9.20 -18.33
CA MET A 137 -12.06 -9.90 -17.48
C MET A 137 -10.74 -9.14 -17.35
N ARG A 138 -10.40 -8.27 -18.31
CA ARG A 138 -9.18 -7.44 -18.24
C ARG A 138 -9.24 -6.39 -17.13
N VAL A 139 -10.43 -6.07 -16.60
CA VAL A 139 -10.60 -5.07 -15.54
C VAL A 139 -9.93 -5.52 -14.22
N PRO A 140 -9.10 -4.69 -13.57
CA PRO A 140 -8.36 -5.05 -12.35
C PRO A 140 -9.23 -5.64 -11.24
N ARG A 141 -10.42 -5.06 -11.01
CA ARG A 141 -11.38 -5.56 -10.01
C ARG A 141 -11.78 -7.01 -10.28
N ASN A 142 -12.11 -7.34 -11.52
CA ASN A 142 -12.60 -8.67 -11.91
C ASN A 142 -11.45 -9.68 -11.87
N GLN A 143 -10.26 -9.30 -12.32
CA GLN A 143 -9.05 -10.13 -12.18
C GLN A 143 -8.75 -10.46 -10.72
N ASN A 144 -8.76 -9.45 -9.84
CA ASN A 144 -8.50 -9.66 -8.43
C ASN A 144 -9.58 -10.56 -7.77
N ALA A 145 -10.86 -10.34 -8.08
CA ALA A 145 -11.93 -11.19 -7.57
C ALA A 145 -11.79 -12.65 -8.03
N ALA A 146 -11.43 -12.88 -9.30
CA ALA A 146 -11.15 -14.20 -9.84
C ALA A 146 -9.95 -14.87 -9.16
N GLN A 147 -8.85 -14.15 -8.95
CA GLN A 147 -7.68 -14.65 -8.22
C GLN A 147 -8.02 -15.04 -6.79
N LEU A 148 -8.80 -14.22 -6.08
CA LEU A 148 -9.27 -14.53 -4.72
C LEU A 148 -10.15 -15.79 -4.70
N LEU A 149 -11.10 -15.90 -5.63
CA LEU A 149 -11.99 -17.07 -5.74
C LEU A 149 -11.20 -18.34 -6.05
N LEU A 150 -10.29 -18.29 -7.04
CA LEU A 150 -9.46 -19.44 -7.42
C LEU A 150 -8.48 -19.82 -6.30
N SER A 151 -7.98 -18.86 -5.52
CA SER A 151 -7.19 -19.14 -4.32
C SER A 151 -8.02 -19.85 -3.24
N LEU A 152 -9.29 -19.46 -3.04
CA LEU A 152 -10.20 -20.14 -2.12
C LEU A 152 -10.48 -21.59 -2.59
N VAL A 153 -10.76 -21.78 -3.87
CA VAL A 153 -10.95 -23.11 -4.47
C VAL A 153 -9.70 -23.96 -4.30
N TYR A 154 -8.51 -23.40 -4.52
CA TYR A 154 -7.24 -24.09 -4.32
C TYR A 154 -7.04 -24.54 -2.87
N LEU A 155 -7.41 -23.72 -1.89
CA LEU A 155 -7.38 -24.08 -0.47
C LEU A 155 -8.38 -25.20 -0.13
N ILE A 156 -9.58 -25.16 -0.72
CA ILE A 156 -10.59 -26.22 -0.56
C ILE A 156 -10.09 -27.54 -1.16
N LEU A 157 -9.50 -27.51 -2.36
CA LEU A 157 -8.89 -28.68 -3.00
C LEU A 157 -7.74 -29.24 -2.16
N TYR A 158 -6.89 -28.37 -1.60
CA TYR A 158 -5.83 -28.78 -0.69
C TYR A 158 -6.38 -29.46 0.56
N THR A 159 -7.38 -28.86 1.19
CA THR A 159 -8.04 -29.41 2.39
C THR A 159 -8.75 -30.73 2.09
N ALA A 160 -9.33 -30.87 0.91
CA ALA A 160 -9.92 -32.12 0.46
C ALA A 160 -8.84 -33.19 0.21
N ALA A 161 -7.73 -32.83 -0.44
CA ALA A 161 -6.62 -33.74 -0.74
C ALA A 161 -5.92 -34.25 0.52
N ILE A 162 -5.74 -33.40 1.55
CA ILE A 162 -5.12 -33.82 2.82
C ILE A 162 -6.06 -34.65 3.71
N ASN A 163 -7.38 -34.49 3.57
CA ASN A 163 -8.36 -35.28 4.33
C ASN A 163 -8.71 -36.61 3.64
N SER A 164 -8.50 -36.70 2.32
CA SER A 164 -8.75 -37.90 1.51
C SER A 164 -7.53 -38.82 1.39
N VAL A 165 -6.57 -38.73 2.33
CA VAL A 165 -5.33 -39.52 2.34
C VAL A 165 -5.67 -41.01 2.26
N ASN A 166 -5.44 -41.59 1.09
CA ASN A 166 -5.73 -42.99 0.83
C ASN A 166 -4.42 -43.80 0.82
N PRO A 167 -4.18 -44.69 1.80
CA PRO A 167 -3.00 -45.53 1.85
C PRO A 167 -2.92 -46.54 0.71
N SER A 168 -4.04 -46.84 0.04
CA SER A 168 -4.13 -47.82 -1.05
C SER A 168 -3.45 -47.36 -2.35
N GLY A 169 -3.03 -46.09 -2.44
CA GLY A 169 -2.21 -45.55 -3.53
C GLY A 169 -2.95 -45.43 -4.86
N GLU A 170 -4.24 -45.14 -4.81
CA GLU A 170 -4.98 -44.56 -5.92
C GLU A 170 -4.92 -43.03 -5.81
N LEU A 171 -4.75 -42.35 -6.94
CA LEU A 171 -4.81 -40.90 -7.01
C LEU A 171 -6.27 -40.47 -6.89
N ASP A 172 -6.59 -39.70 -5.85
CA ASP A 172 -7.93 -39.13 -5.72
C ASP A 172 -8.13 -38.00 -6.74
N GLY A 173 -9.39 -37.78 -7.15
CA GLY A 173 -9.74 -36.70 -8.06
C GLY A 173 -9.34 -35.33 -7.51
N ALA A 174 -9.46 -35.12 -6.19
CA ALA A 174 -9.05 -33.87 -5.54
C ALA A 174 -7.51 -33.68 -5.56
N GLU A 175 -6.75 -34.77 -5.39
CA GLU A 175 -5.29 -34.75 -5.47
C GLU A 175 -4.82 -34.39 -6.90
N ILE A 176 -5.42 -35.00 -7.92
CA ILE A 176 -5.13 -34.68 -9.33
C ILE A 176 -5.46 -33.21 -9.63
N ALA A 177 -6.62 -32.73 -9.19
CA ALA A 177 -7.02 -31.34 -9.37
C ALA A 177 -6.06 -30.37 -8.66
N LEU A 178 -5.61 -30.68 -7.44
CA LEU A 178 -4.64 -29.88 -6.69
C LEU A 178 -3.31 -29.76 -7.46
N TYR A 179 -2.79 -30.87 -7.98
CA TYR A 179 -1.54 -30.84 -8.75
C TYR A 179 -1.69 -30.13 -10.09
N LEU A 180 -2.84 -30.27 -10.77
CA LEU A 180 -3.13 -29.51 -11.98
C LEU A 180 -3.15 -27.99 -11.71
N PHE A 181 -3.79 -27.58 -10.60
CA PHE A 181 -3.77 -26.18 -10.17
C PHE A 181 -2.35 -25.70 -9.89
N THR A 182 -1.58 -26.51 -9.17
CA THR A 182 -0.17 -26.20 -8.83
C THR A 182 0.66 -26.04 -10.10
N LEU A 183 0.48 -26.91 -11.10
CA LEU A 183 1.17 -26.81 -12.38
C LEU A 183 0.81 -25.50 -13.11
N GLY A 184 -0.46 -25.10 -13.13
CA GLY A 184 -0.89 -23.83 -13.70
C GLY A 184 -0.20 -22.64 -13.03
N TYR A 185 -0.15 -22.62 -11.70
CA TYR A 185 0.56 -21.57 -10.96
C TYR A 185 2.08 -21.57 -11.21
N VAL A 186 2.72 -22.73 -11.33
CA VAL A 186 4.16 -22.82 -11.67
C VAL A 186 4.41 -22.24 -13.06
N CYS A 187 3.61 -22.60 -14.07
CA CYS A 187 3.74 -22.07 -15.43
C CYS A 187 3.53 -20.55 -15.48
N ASP A 188 2.59 -20.03 -14.69
CA ASP A 188 2.33 -18.60 -14.56
C ASP A 188 3.54 -17.85 -13.99
N GLU A 189 4.12 -18.32 -12.87
CA GLU A 189 5.31 -17.70 -12.30
C GLU A 189 6.54 -17.79 -13.23
N ILE A 190 6.74 -18.91 -13.92
CA ILE A 190 7.82 -19.04 -14.91
C ILE A 190 7.65 -18.03 -16.04
N THR A 191 6.42 -17.84 -16.53
CA THR A 191 6.12 -16.89 -17.60
C THR A 191 6.36 -15.46 -17.14
N LYS A 192 5.96 -15.11 -15.92
CA LYS A 192 6.24 -13.80 -15.31
C LYS A 192 7.75 -13.54 -15.21
N VAL A 193 8.51 -14.49 -14.66
CA VAL A 193 9.97 -14.41 -14.55
C VAL A 193 10.62 -14.27 -15.92
N TYR A 194 10.13 -14.97 -16.94
CA TYR A 194 10.63 -14.84 -18.31
C TYR A 194 10.35 -13.46 -18.92
N LYS A 195 9.14 -12.92 -18.74
CA LYS A 195 8.71 -11.64 -19.34
C LYS A 195 9.38 -10.41 -18.70
N ALA A 196 9.47 -10.33 -17.37
CA ALA A 196 10.00 -9.13 -16.70
C ALA A 196 11.28 -9.33 -15.87
N GLY A 197 11.82 -10.54 -15.84
CA GLY A 197 13.15 -10.83 -15.28
C GLY A 197 13.23 -10.65 -13.76
N TYR A 198 14.44 -10.31 -13.27
CA TYR A 198 14.74 -10.16 -11.84
C TYR A 198 13.91 -9.09 -11.11
N HIS A 199 13.29 -8.16 -11.85
CA HIS A 199 12.53 -7.05 -11.26
C HIS A 199 11.20 -7.48 -10.62
N ILE A 200 10.74 -8.72 -10.84
CA ILE A 200 9.50 -9.28 -10.23
C ILE A 200 9.80 -10.04 -8.91
N LEU A 201 11.06 -10.13 -8.48
CA LEU A 201 11.41 -10.80 -7.23
C LEU A 201 10.96 -9.96 -6.01
N GLY A 202 9.71 -10.14 -5.61
CA GLY A 202 9.16 -9.67 -4.34
C GLY A 202 9.15 -10.77 -3.28
N PHE A 203 9.05 -10.38 -2.00
CA PHE A 203 8.96 -11.32 -0.86
C PHE A 203 7.84 -12.36 -1.05
N TRP A 204 6.65 -11.92 -1.44
CA TRP A 204 5.50 -12.80 -1.65
C TRP A 204 5.64 -13.71 -2.86
N ASN A 205 6.31 -13.25 -3.91
CA ASN A 205 6.64 -14.10 -5.04
C ASN A 205 7.62 -15.20 -4.63
N ALA A 206 8.67 -14.86 -3.87
CA ALA A 206 9.61 -15.85 -3.33
C ALA A 206 8.90 -16.86 -2.40
N PHE A 207 7.98 -16.39 -1.55
CA PHE A 207 7.18 -17.26 -0.69
C PHE A 207 6.31 -18.23 -1.48
N ASN A 208 5.61 -17.74 -2.52
CA ASN A 208 4.82 -18.58 -3.42
C ASN A 208 5.69 -19.56 -4.21
N PHE A 209 6.88 -19.14 -4.65
CA PHE A 209 7.83 -20.02 -5.33
C PHE A 209 8.27 -21.19 -4.44
N VAL A 210 8.56 -20.94 -3.16
CA VAL A 210 8.89 -22.01 -2.19
C VAL A 210 7.70 -22.96 -2.02
N LEU A 211 6.49 -22.42 -1.89
CA LEU A 211 5.26 -23.20 -1.77
C LEU A 211 5.10 -24.16 -2.97
N TYR A 212 5.17 -23.64 -4.19
CA TYR A 212 5.02 -24.46 -5.39
C TYR A 212 6.18 -25.43 -5.60
N SER A 213 7.40 -25.05 -5.23
CA SER A 213 8.58 -25.92 -5.29
C SER A 213 8.41 -27.13 -4.38
N LEU A 214 8.00 -26.93 -3.12
CA LEU A 214 7.74 -28.02 -2.18
C LEU A 214 6.61 -28.95 -2.66
N LEU A 215 5.54 -28.39 -3.23
CA LEU A 215 4.47 -29.19 -3.83
C LEU A 215 4.92 -29.97 -5.07
N SER A 216 5.77 -29.37 -5.89
CA SER A 216 6.34 -30.05 -7.06
C SER A 216 7.25 -31.21 -6.63
N VAL A 217 8.06 -31.02 -5.58
CA VAL A 217 8.87 -32.09 -4.99
C VAL A 217 7.98 -33.19 -4.41
N SER A 218 6.90 -32.83 -3.71
CA SER A 218 5.90 -33.79 -3.23
C SER A 218 5.30 -34.61 -4.38
N LEU A 219 4.93 -33.97 -5.49
CA LEU A 219 4.42 -34.63 -6.68
C LEU A 219 5.45 -35.60 -7.29
N VAL A 220 6.73 -35.22 -7.34
CA VAL A 220 7.81 -36.11 -7.81
C VAL A 220 7.92 -37.35 -6.92
N PHE A 221 7.91 -37.19 -5.60
CA PHE A 221 7.91 -38.34 -4.68
C PHE A 221 6.66 -39.19 -4.84
N ARG A 222 5.51 -38.58 -5.11
CA ARG A 222 4.26 -39.28 -5.38
C ARG A 222 4.35 -40.14 -6.64
N ILE A 223 4.86 -39.59 -7.73
CA ILE A 223 5.07 -40.32 -9.00
C ILE A 223 6.05 -41.48 -8.79
N ILE A 224 7.17 -41.25 -8.10
CA ILE A 224 8.15 -42.30 -7.77
C ILE A 224 7.47 -43.42 -6.97
N GLY A 225 6.69 -43.07 -5.94
CA GLY A 225 5.93 -44.04 -5.13
C GLY A 225 4.94 -44.86 -5.96
N LEU A 226 4.27 -44.27 -6.94
CA LEU A 226 3.30 -44.95 -7.82
C LEU A 226 3.96 -45.86 -8.86
N THR A 227 5.18 -45.54 -9.30
CA THR A 227 5.94 -46.40 -10.23
C THR A 227 6.46 -47.69 -9.58
N ALA A 228 6.53 -47.75 -8.25
CA ALA A 228 6.95 -48.94 -7.50
C ALA A 228 5.83 -49.99 -7.42
N SER A 229 6.21 -51.27 -7.48
CA SER A 229 5.27 -52.40 -7.46
C SER A 229 4.36 -52.38 -6.23
N SER A 230 3.08 -52.73 -6.43
CA SER A 230 2.06 -52.82 -5.39
C SER A 230 2.53 -53.75 -4.24
N GLY A 231 2.96 -53.14 -3.12
CA GLY A 231 3.38 -53.85 -1.91
C GLY A 231 4.88 -53.77 -1.54
N SER A 232 5.71 -52.98 -2.25
CA SER A 232 7.10 -52.75 -1.80
C SER A 232 7.19 -51.68 -0.71
N ASP A 233 8.09 -51.86 0.26
CA ASP A 233 8.39 -50.88 1.32
C ASP A 233 8.78 -49.50 0.74
N TYR A 234 9.39 -49.49 -0.46
CA TYR A 234 9.72 -48.27 -1.19
C TYR A 234 8.48 -47.42 -1.52
N ARG A 235 7.36 -48.04 -1.91
CA ARG A 235 6.11 -47.34 -2.19
C ARG A 235 5.56 -46.67 -0.95
N GLU A 236 5.57 -47.38 0.18
CA GLU A 236 5.09 -46.85 1.45
C GLU A 236 5.96 -45.69 1.94
N HIS A 237 7.29 -45.81 1.83
CA HIS A 237 8.23 -44.77 2.23
C HIS A 237 8.04 -43.47 1.43
N TYR A 238 8.05 -43.52 0.10
CA TYR A 238 7.88 -42.32 -0.74
C TYR A 238 6.47 -41.72 -0.65
N SER A 239 5.44 -42.56 -0.49
CA SER A 239 4.07 -42.09 -0.27
C SER A 239 3.96 -41.33 1.06
N LYS A 240 4.52 -41.87 2.15
CA LYS A 240 4.58 -41.17 3.45
C LYS A 240 5.37 -39.86 3.35
N LEU A 241 6.51 -39.86 2.65
CA LEU A 241 7.31 -38.65 2.49
C LEU A 241 6.56 -37.54 1.74
N SER A 242 5.86 -37.89 0.66
CA SER A 242 4.99 -36.96 -0.09
C SER A 242 3.89 -36.39 0.81
N TYR A 243 3.18 -37.21 1.59
CA TYR A 243 2.16 -36.72 2.50
C TYR A 243 2.72 -35.85 3.63
N ASN A 244 3.87 -36.21 4.19
CA ASN A 244 4.56 -35.40 5.20
C ASN A 244 4.95 -34.03 4.63
N MET A 245 5.43 -33.97 3.39
CA MET A 245 5.73 -32.71 2.69
C MET A 245 4.46 -31.91 2.44
N LEU A 246 3.36 -32.55 2.00
CA LEU A 246 2.07 -31.88 1.82
C LEU A 246 1.58 -31.26 3.14
N ALA A 247 1.68 -31.98 4.25
CA ALA A 247 1.31 -31.48 5.59
C ALA A 247 2.24 -30.35 6.07
N PHE A 248 3.54 -30.42 5.79
CA PHE A 248 4.50 -29.36 6.11
C PHE A 248 4.16 -28.03 5.43
N VAL A 249 3.59 -28.11 4.23
CA VAL A 249 3.22 -26.94 3.42
C VAL A 249 1.89 -26.31 3.86
N ALA A 250 1.13 -26.94 4.78
CA ALA A 250 -0.19 -26.46 5.22
C ALA A 250 -0.21 -24.98 5.65
N PRO A 251 0.71 -24.49 6.52
CA PRO A 251 0.70 -23.09 6.93
C PRO A 251 0.90 -22.13 5.76
N MET A 252 1.69 -22.54 4.75
CA MET A 252 1.96 -21.71 3.58
C MET A 252 0.73 -21.48 2.71
N PHE A 253 -0.17 -22.47 2.59
CA PHE A 253 -1.46 -22.30 1.92
C PHE A 253 -2.34 -21.25 2.59
N TRP A 254 -2.39 -21.26 3.93
CA TRP A 254 -3.16 -20.28 4.70
C TRP A 254 -2.53 -18.89 4.62
N CYS A 255 -1.20 -18.79 4.73
CA CYS A 255 -0.48 -17.52 4.54
C CYS A 255 -0.69 -16.95 3.13
N ARG A 256 -0.78 -17.80 2.10
CA ARG A 256 -1.10 -17.37 0.74
C ARG A 256 -2.49 -16.74 0.66
N LEU A 257 -3.50 -17.30 1.32
CA LEU A 257 -4.84 -16.70 1.32
C LEU A 257 -4.80 -15.27 1.89
N MET A 258 -4.01 -15.05 2.94
CA MET A 258 -3.85 -13.71 3.52
C MET A 258 -3.38 -12.67 2.51
N LEU A 259 -2.63 -13.08 1.48
CA LEU A 259 -2.14 -12.16 0.45
C LEU A 259 -3.21 -11.55 -0.41
N TYR A 260 -4.25 -12.33 -0.72
CA TYR A 260 -5.35 -11.85 -1.56
C TYR A 260 -6.41 -11.09 -0.75
N LEU A 261 -6.33 -11.17 0.59
CA LEU A 261 -7.16 -10.41 1.53
C LEU A 261 -6.66 -8.97 1.73
N ASP A 262 -5.52 -8.57 1.13
CA ASP A 262 -5.01 -7.20 1.09
C ASP A 262 -6.01 -6.17 0.52
N SER A 263 -7.02 -6.65 -0.22
CA SER A 263 -8.12 -5.84 -0.75
C SER A 263 -8.98 -5.21 0.35
N PHE A 264 -8.91 -5.74 1.57
CA PHE A 264 -9.56 -5.16 2.74
C PHE A 264 -8.60 -4.22 3.48
N ARG A 265 -9.06 -3.00 3.80
CA ARG A 265 -8.26 -1.95 4.45
C ARG A 265 -7.44 -2.45 5.66
N PHE A 266 -8.09 -3.19 6.56
CA PHE A 266 -7.45 -3.70 7.77
C PHE A 266 -6.29 -4.67 7.46
N PHE A 267 -6.53 -5.66 6.60
CA PHE A 267 -5.52 -6.66 6.25
C PHE A 267 -4.43 -6.06 5.37
N GLY A 268 -4.77 -5.18 4.42
CA GLY A 268 -3.82 -4.46 3.59
C GLY A 268 -2.84 -3.65 4.43
N ALA A 269 -3.32 -2.79 5.33
CA ALA A 269 -2.47 -2.02 6.23
C ALA A 269 -1.56 -2.91 7.08
N MET A 270 -2.11 -3.98 7.66
CA MET A 270 -1.31 -4.93 8.47
C MET A 270 -0.21 -5.62 7.65
N LEU A 271 -0.46 -5.96 6.39
CA LEU A 271 0.57 -6.55 5.51
C LEU A 271 1.69 -5.57 5.17
N VAL A 272 1.41 -4.26 5.04
CA VAL A 272 2.47 -3.22 4.91
C VAL A 272 3.34 -3.22 6.15
N VAL A 273 2.70 -3.12 7.31
CA VAL A 273 3.37 -3.08 8.61
C VAL A 273 4.32 -4.27 8.76
N LEU A 274 3.83 -5.49 8.54
CA LEU A 274 4.65 -6.71 8.57
C LEU A 274 5.82 -6.65 7.60
N LYS A 275 5.61 -6.21 6.35
CA LYS A 275 6.66 -6.12 5.33
C LYS A 275 7.76 -5.14 5.71
N VAL A 276 7.40 -3.96 6.22
CA VAL A 276 8.37 -2.93 6.61
C VAL A 276 9.14 -3.38 7.85
N MET A 277 8.46 -3.92 8.86
CA MET A 277 9.09 -4.46 10.06
C MET A 277 10.09 -5.57 9.72
N MET A 278 9.74 -6.49 8.80
CA MET A 278 10.66 -7.53 8.32
C MET A 278 11.89 -6.95 7.61
N LYS A 279 11.72 -5.88 6.83
CA LYS A 279 12.85 -5.22 6.14
C LYS A 279 13.81 -4.58 7.16
N GLU A 280 13.27 -3.87 8.15
CA GLU A 280 14.08 -3.22 9.19
C GLU A 280 14.79 -4.25 10.09
N SER A 281 14.14 -5.39 10.38
CA SER A 281 14.77 -6.45 11.19
C SER A 281 15.81 -7.30 10.47
N VAL A 282 16.01 -7.16 9.15
CA VAL A 282 17.05 -7.92 8.42
C VAL A 282 18.44 -7.67 9.01
N ILE A 283 18.76 -6.41 9.35
CA ILE A 283 20.05 -6.06 9.98
C ILE A 283 20.17 -6.72 11.35
N PHE A 284 19.07 -6.77 12.11
CA PHE A 284 19.03 -7.47 13.39
C PHE A 284 19.23 -8.97 13.24
N PHE A 285 18.56 -9.62 12.29
CA PHE A 285 18.74 -11.06 12.04
C PHE A 285 20.16 -11.38 11.55
N ALA A 286 20.78 -10.49 10.78
CA ALA A 286 22.18 -10.62 10.40
C ALA A 286 23.12 -10.54 11.62
N LEU A 287 22.88 -9.59 12.54
CA LEU A 287 23.64 -9.49 13.80
C LEU A 287 23.42 -10.72 14.68
N LEU A 288 22.17 -11.17 14.83
CA LEU A 288 21.82 -12.38 15.57
C LEU A 288 22.54 -13.60 14.99
N ALA A 289 22.55 -13.76 13.66
CA ALA A 289 23.23 -14.86 13.00
C ALA A 289 24.75 -14.85 13.27
N ILE A 290 25.41 -13.69 13.22
CA ILE A 290 26.84 -13.58 13.54
C ILE A 290 27.11 -14.01 14.99
N ILE A 291 26.28 -13.56 15.93
CA ILE A 291 26.41 -13.93 17.35
C ILE A 291 26.18 -15.43 17.53
N VAL A 292 25.12 -15.99 16.95
CA VAL A 292 24.82 -17.43 16.99
C VAL A 292 25.97 -18.24 16.41
N VAL A 293 26.54 -17.86 15.26
CA VAL A 293 27.70 -18.55 14.68
C VAL A 293 28.92 -18.47 15.60
N GLY A 294 29.18 -17.32 16.23
CA GLY A 294 30.29 -17.16 17.18
C GLY A 294 30.15 -18.07 18.41
N PHE A 295 28.95 -18.17 18.99
CA PHE A 295 28.68 -19.08 20.10
C PHE A 295 28.69 -20.55 19.66
N LEU A 296 28.14 -20.87 18.49
CA LEU A 296 28.19 -22.22 17.91
C LEU A 296 29.62 -22.67 17.72
N GLN A 297 30.49 -21.80 17.18
CA GLN A 297 31.92 -22.09 17.03
C GLN A 297 32.59 -22.33 18.39
N ALA A 298 32.23 -21.58 19.43
CA ALA A 298 32.76 -21.79 20.78
C ALA A 298 32.30 -23.13 21.39
N PHE A 299 31.03 -23.52 21.22
CA PHE A 299 30.53 -24.82 21.67
C PHE A 299 31.18 -25.99 20.93
N ILE A 300 31.29 -25.91 19.60
CA ILE A 300 32.01 -26.92 18.81
C ILE A 300 33.48 -26.99 19.25
N GLY A 301 34.11 -25.87 19.58
CA GLY A 301 35.48 -25.85 20.11
C GLY A 301 35.63 -26.57 21.46
N LEU A 302 34.63 -26.47 22.35
CA LEU A 302 34.59 -27.20 23.61
C LEU A 302 34.37 -28.71 23.39
N ASP A 303 33.44 -29.07 22.51
CA ASP A 303 33.13 -30.47 22.17
C ASP A 303 34.33 -31.20 21.51
N LEU A 304 35.03 -30.53 20.59
CA LEU A 304 36.26 -31.05 19.98
C LEU A 304 37.40 -31.27 20.98
N ALA A 305 37.39 -30.56 22.11
CA ALA A 305 38.43 -30.69 23.13
C ALA A 305 38.19 -31.88 24.08
N GLU A 306 36.97 -32.41 24.17
CA GLU A 306 36.59 -33.51 25.06
C GLU A 306 36.51 -34.87 24.37
N ASP A 307 35.63 -35.06 23.36
CA ASP A 307 35.50 -36.38 22.72
C ASP A 307 34.92 -36.39 21.27
N ASN A 308 34.62 -35.23 20.67
CA ASN A 308 34.16 -35.08 19.28
C ASN A 308 33.09 -36.12 18.85
N VAL A 309 32.00 -36.20 19.61
CA VAL A 309 30.91 -37.12 19.31
C VAL A 309 29.96 -36.45 18.31
N ALA A 310 29.78 -37.06 17.14
CA ALA A 310 29.01 -36.49 16.03
C ALA A 310 27.54 -36.12 16.35
N GLY A 311 26.97 -36.60 17.47
CA GLY A 311 25.62 -36.26 17.92
C GLY A 311 25.52 -34.92 18.68
N ASP A 312 26.63 -34.41 19.19
CA ASP A 312 26.63 -33.26 20.10
C ASP A 312 26.43 -31.94 19.36
N VAL A 313 26.87 -31.85 18.11
CA VAL A 313 26.59 -30.69 17.24
C VAL A 313 25.09 -30.52 16.99
N GLN A 314 24.35 -31.61 16.78
CA GLN A 314 22.89 -31.54 16.57
C GLN A 314 22.18 -31.07 17.85
N PHE A 315 22.61 -31.57 19.01
CA PHE A 315 22.11 -31.12 20.30
C PHE A 315 22.40 -29.63 20.54
N ILE A 316 23.63 -29.17 20.32
CA ILE A 316 24.02 -27.76 20.47
C ILE A 316 23.15 -26.87 19.57
N VAL A 317 23.00 -27.21 18.30
CA VAL A 317 22.18 -26.44 17.35
C VAL A 317 20.71 -26.42 17.79
N GLU A 318 20.14 -27.57 18.19
CA GLU A 318 18.76 -27.65 18.67
C GLU A 318 18.53 -26.78 19.91
N SER A 319 19.40 -26.88 20.92
CA SER A 319 19.31 -26.09 22.14
C SER A 319 19.47 -24.58 21.88
N MET A 320 20.39 -24.19 20.98
CA MET A 320 20.54 -22.79 20.59
C MET A 320 19.30 -22.26 19.86
N ILE A 321 18.69 -23.05 18.98
CA ILE A 321 17.42 -22.69 18.33
C ILE A 321 16.30 -22.54 19.37
N LYS A 322 16.17 -23.48 20.32
CA LYS A 322 15.18 -23.40 21.40
C LYS A 322 15.36 -22.15 22.27
N ALA A 323 16.61 -21.76 22.57
CA ALA A 323 16.90 -20.54 23.29
C ALA A 323 16.51 -19.27 22.52
N ILE A 324 16.73 -19.23 21.19
CA ILE A 324 16.24 -18.14 20.33
C ILE A 324 14.70 -18.08 20.36
N MET A 325 14.03 -19.23 20.41
CA MET A 325 12.57 -19.34 20.55
C MET A 325 12.04 -19.07 21.98
N GLN A 326 12.84 -18.44 22.85
CA GLN A 326 12.51 -18.15 24.26
C GLN A 326 12.23 -19.39 25.13
N SER A 327 12.72 -20.57 24.75
CA SER A 327 12.59 -21.81 25.52
C SER A 327 13.96 -22.48 25.77
N PRO A 328 14.87 -21.82 26.51
CA PRO A 328 16.21 -22.35 26.76
C PRO A 328 16.16 -23.60 27.65
N GLU A 329 16.78 -24.67 27.19
CA GLU A 329 17.05 -25.85 28.01
C GLU A 329 18.49 -25.77 28.54
N PHE A 330 18.68 -25.70 29.87
CA PHE A 330 20.01 -25.60 30.50
C PHE A 330 20.65 -26.97 30.79
N GLN A 331 19.87 -28.05 30.66
CA GLN A 331 20.35 -29.41 30.88
C GLN A 331 21.24 -29.85 29.71
N GLY A 332 22.29 -30.62 29.98
CA GLY A 332 23.23 -31.13 28.97
C GLY A 332 24.47 -30.27 28.77
N PHE A 333 24.41 -28.96 29.00
CA PHE A 333 25.58 -28.05 28.87
C PHE A 333 26.61 -28.16 30.00
N GLU A 334 26.25 -28.82 31.10
CA GLU A 334 27.17 -29.13 32.20
C GLU A 334 28.16 -30.24 31.82
N ALA A 335 27.87 -31.04 30.80
CA ALA A 335 28.73 -32.12 30.33
C ALA A 335 29.81 -31.63 29.34
N PHE A 336 29.64 -30.44 28.75
CA PHE A 336 30.59 -29.87 27.79
C PHE A 336 31.61 -28.95 28.46
N GLY A 337 32.86 -29.39 28.53
CA GLY A 337 34.00 -28.66 29.07
C GLY A 337 33.73 -28.00 30.43
N PRO A 338 33.35 -28.75 31.50
CA PRO A 338 33.00 -28.15 32.78
C PRO A 338 34.17 -27.30 33.33
N PRO A 339 33.93 -26.04 33.79
CA PRO A 339 32.66 -25.32 33.95
C PRO A 339 32.27 -24.40 32.78
N TRP A 340 33.04 -24.39 31.69
CA TRP A 340 32.96 -23.38 30.64
C TRP A 340 31.72 -23.48 29.76
N GLY A 341 31.24 -24.68 29.44
CA GLY A 341 30.03 -24.86 28.61
C GLY A 341 28.78 -24.27 29.26
N ALA A 342 28.56 -24.52 30.55
CA ALA A 342 27.44 -23.96 31.29
C ALA A 342 27.49 -22.42 31.33
N ILE A 343 28.66 -21.84 31.66
CA ILE A 343 28.85 -20.38 31.71
C ILE A 343 28.61 -19.75 30.34
N LEU A 344 29.15 -20.36 29.27
CA LEU A 344 29.00 -19.88 27.91
C LEU A 344 27.52 -19.90 27.48
N TYR A 345 26.77 -20.94 27.84
CA TYR A 345 25.35 -21.03 27.54
C TYR A 345 24.49 -20.03 28.33
N TYR A 346 24.80 -19.79 29.61
CA TYR A 346 24.15 -18.70 30.36
C TYR A 346 24.41 -17.32 29.74
N CYS A 347 25.65 -17.07 29.28
CA CYS A 347 26.01 -15.84 28.58
C CYS A 347 25.23 -15.70 27.26
N PHE A 348 25.20 -16.77 26.46
CA PHE A 348 24.43 -16.83 25.21
C PHE A 348 22.94 -16.54 25.45
N ALA A 349 22.33 -17.24 26.41
CA ALA A 349 20.94 -17.04 26.83
C ALA A 349 20.66 -15.59 27.23
N PHE A 350 21.55 -14.98 28.03
CA PHE A 350 21.43 -13.58 28.43
C PHE A 350 21.51 -12.62 27.24
N VAL A 351 22.50 -12.78 26.36
CA VAL A 351 22.69 -11.92 25.19
C VAL A 351 21.51 -12.03 24.22
N VAL A 352 21.07 -13.25 23.90
CA VAL A 352 20.01 -13.46 22.91
C VAL A 352 18.63 -13.12 23.46
N MET A 353 18.24 -13.69 24.60
CA MET A 353 16.86 -13.54 25.08
C MET A 353 16.62 -12.23 25.79
N ILE A 354 17.59 -11.72 26.57
CA ILE A 354 17.37 -10.52 27.38
C ILE A 354 17.78 -9.26 26.62
N ILE A 355 18.91 -9.27 25.92
CA ILE A 355 19.37 -8.08 25.21
C ILE A 355 18.76 -8.01 23.81
N LEU A 356 19.11 -8.94 22.93
CA LEU A 356 18.76 -8.85 21.51
C LEU A 356 17.25 -8.90 21.29
N LEU A 357 16.55 -9.84 21.91
CA LEU A 357 15.12 -10.00 21.68
C LEU A 357 14.28 -8.83 22.21
N ASN A 358 14.66 -8.23 23.34
CA ASN A 358 13.99 -7.02 23.83
C ASN A 358 14.26 -5.80 22.93
N ILE A 359 15.47 -5.69 22.36
CA ILE A 359 15.76 -4.67 21.34
C ILE A 359 14.90 -4.92 20.09
N LEU A 360 14.74 -6.17 19.65
CA LEU A 360 13.87 -6.49 18.51
C LEU A 360 12.42 -6.08 18.77
N ILE A 361 11.89 -6.37 19.95
CA ILE A 361 10.53 -5.95 20.34
C ILE A 361 10.43 -4.42 20.33
N ALA A 362 11.42 -3.70 20.84
CA ALA A 362 11.43 -2.24 20.83
C ALA A 362 11.46 -1.65 19.39
N LEU A 363 12.30 -2.20 18.52
CA LEU A 363 12.36 -1.81 17.10
C LEU A 363 11.03 -2.10 16.39
N TYR A 364 10.40 -3.23 16.70
CA TYR A 364 9.10 -3.59 16.16
C TYR A 364 7.98 -2.65 16.64
N ASN A 365 7.96 -2.27 17.91
CA ASN A 365 6.96 -1.31 18.40
C ASN A 365 7.12 0.06 17.74
N SER A 366 8.36 0.58 17.65
CA SER A 366 8.61 1.87 16.99
C SER A 366 8.22 1.84 15.52
N ALA A 367 8.61 0.80 14.78
CA ALA A 367 8.25 0.66 13.36
C ALA A 367 6.74 0.45 13.15
N TYR A 368 6.06 -0.22 14.09
CA TYR A 368 4.61 -0.41 14.05
C TYR A 368 3.88 0.93 14.20
N GLU A 369 4.25 1.76 15.19
CA GLU A 369 3.64 3.06 15.43
C GLU A 369 3.79 4.01 14.22
N ASP A 370 5.01 4.12 13.67
CA ASP A 370 5.29 4.99 12.53
C ASP A 370 4.42 4.69 11.29
N ILE A 371 4.08 3.41 11.08
CA ILE A 371 3.27 2.97 9.95
C ILE A 371 1.78 3.02 10.29
N TYR A 372 1.40 2.65 11.52
CA TYR A 372 0.02 2.66 11.95
C TYR A 372 -0.59 4.07 11.90
N ASP A 373 0.19 5.09 12.29
CA ASP A 373 -0.23 6.50 12.21
C ASP A 373 -0.48 6.96 10.75
N ASN A 374 0.13 6.30 9.77
CA ASN A 374 -0.04 6.56 8.33
C ASN A 374 -0.80 5.43 7.60
N ALA A 375 -1.56 4.59 8.32
CA ALA A 375 -2.11 3.35 7.77
C ALA A 375 -3.08 3.56 6.60
N ASP A 376 -3.85 4.64 6.59
CA ASP A 376 -4.77 4.94 5.49
C ASP A 376 -4.02 5.32 4.22
N ASP A 377 -3.03 6.20 4.37
CA ASP A 377 -2.11 6.64 3.32
C ASP A 377 -1.34 5.45 2.71
N GLU A 378 -0.86 4.53 3.56
CA GLU A 378 -0.22 3.27 3.15
C GLU A 378 -1.17 2.29 2.46
N TYR A 379 -2.42 2.19 2.93
CA TYR A 379 -3.44 1.40 2.25
C TYR A 379 -3.74 1.95 0.85
N LEU A 380 -3.88 3.27 0.71
CA LEU A 380 -4.08 3.92 -0.59
C LEU A 380 -2.89 3.69 -1.53
N ALA A 381 -1.67 3.70 -0.99
CA ALA A 381 -0.45 3.35 -1.72
C ALA A 381 -0.45 1.88 -2.20
N LEU A 382 -0.81 0.94 -1.33
CA LEU A 382 -0.95 -0.47 -1.69
C LEU A 382 -2.03 -0.68 -2.76
N PHE A 383 -3.21 -0.09 -2.58
CA PHE A 383 -4.32 -0.21 -3.51
C PHE A 383 -3.95 0.34 -4.89
N SER A 384 -3.25 1.49 -4.92
CA SER A 384 -2.72 2.07 -6.15
C SER A 384 -1.66 1.18 -6.80
N GLN A 385 -0.76 0.60 -5.99
CA GLN A 385 0.26 -0.32 -6.49
C GLN A 385 -0.37 -1.57 -7.10
N LYS A 386 -1.36 -2.16 -6.42
CA LYS A 386 -2.10 -3.33 -6.88
C LYS A 386 -2.86 -3.04 -8.17
N THR A 387 -3.56 -1.91 -8.24
CA THR A 387 -4.26 -1.48 -9.47
C THR A 387 -3.27 -1.32 -10.62
N MET A 388 -2.11 -0.71 -10.37
CA MET A 388 -1.10 -0.50 -11.40
C MET A 388 -0.45 -1.81 -11.88
N GLN A 389 -0.33 -2.83 -11.04
CA GLN A 389 0.15 -4.15 -11.46
C GLN A 389 -0.73 -4.77 -12.54
N PHE A 390 -2.05 -4.59 -12.44
CA PHE A 390 -3.00 -5.08 -13.45
C PHE A 390 -3.04 -4.21 -14.72
N VAL A 391 -2.72 -2.91 -14.62
CA VAL A 391 -2.79 -1.96 -15.75
C VAL A 391 -1.49 -1.88 -16.56
N ARG A 392 -0.31 -1.99 -15.93
CA ARG A 392 1.00 -1.73 -16.58
C ARG A 392 1.40 -2.77 -17.63
N ALA A 393 0.91 -4.00 -17.50
CA ALA A 393 1.17 -5.09 -18.43
C ALA A 393 -0.13 -5.88 -18.65
N PRO A 394 -1.10 -5.34 -19.41
CA PRO A 394 -2.28 -6.10 -19.77
C PRO A 394 -1.83 -7.19 -20.74
N ASP A 395 -1.86 -8.45 -20.30
CA ASP A 395 -1.69 -9.57 -21.23
C ASP A 395 -2.79 -9.50 -22.30
N GLU A 396 -2.43 -9.75 -23.55
CA GLU A 396 -3.35 -9.74 -24.71
C GLU A 396 -4.55 -10.68 -24.44
N ASN A 397 -4.29 -11.81 -23.76
CA ASN A 397 -5.28 -12.72 -23.20
C ASN A 397 -5.04 -12.91 -21.70
N VAL A 398 -6.04 -12.58 -20.87
CA VAL A 398 -5.90 -12.68 -19.41
C VAL A 398 -6.40 -14.03 -18.93
N TYR A 399 -5.54 -15.04 -18.98
CA TYR A 399 -5.82 -16.33 -18.36
C TYR A 399 -5.25 -16.42 -16.96
N ILE A 400 -6.14 -16.38 -15.98
CA ILE A 400 -5.78 -16.52 -14.56
C ILE A 400 -5.50 -17.98 -14.26
N ALA A 401 -4.36 -18.28 -13.63
CA ALA A 401 -4.01 -19.63 -13.19
C ALA A 401 -5.14 -20.22 -12.32
N PRO A 402 -5.59 -21.46 -12.60
CA PRO A 402 -4.93 -22.49 -13.41
C PRO A 402 -5.40 -22.58 -14.87
N PHE A 403 -6.31 -21.71 -15.31
CA PHE A 403 -6.86 -21.77 -16.66
C PHE A 403 -5.83 -21.39 -17.74
N ASN A 404 -4.71 -20.78 -17.35
CA ASN A 404 -3.55 -20.56 -18.21
C ASN A 404 -3.01 -21.84 -18.88
N LEU A 405 -3.19 -23.02 -18.26
CA LEU A 405 -2.84 -24.28 -18.93
C LEU A 405 -3.66 -24.52 -20.19
N ILE A 406 -4.93 -24.09 -20.20
CA ILE A 406 -5.81 -24.22 -21.37
C ILE A 406 -5.29 -23.31 -22.47
N GLU A 407 -4.92 -22.06 -22.15
CA GLU A 407 -4.31 -21.14 -23.11
C GLU A 407 -3.05 -21.73 -23.72
N ILE A 408 -2.12 -22.24 -22.89
CA ILE A 408 -0.86 -22.82 -23.38
C ILE A 408 -1.14 -23.98 -24.34
N VAL A 409 -2.10 -24.85 -24.02
CA VAL A 409 -2.49 -25.97 -24.89
C VAL A 409 -3.15 -25.47 -26.18
N VAL A 410 -4.05 -24.50 -26.09
CA VAL A 410 -4.80 -23.96 -27.23
C VAL A 410 -3.88 -23.16 -28.17
N SER A 411 -3.02 -22.29 -27.63
CA SER A 411 -1.96 -21.58 -28.38
C SER A 411 -1.02 -22.58 -29.05
N ALA A 412 -0.49 -23.57 -28.32
CA ALA A 412 0.42 -24.56 -28.91
C ALA A 412 -0.19 -25.35 -30.07
N LEU A 413 -1.51 -25.63 -30.02
CA LEU A 413 -2.20 -26.40 -31.06
C LEU A 413 -2.69 -25.52 -32.23
N LEU A 414 -3.18 -24.31 -31.97
CA LEU A 414 -3.90 -23.49 -32.95
C LEU A 414 -3.06 -22.36 -33.54
N GLU A 415 -2.12 -21.78 -32.80
CA GLU A 415 -1.38 -20.58 -33.21
C GLU A 415 -0.52 -20.83 -34.47
N TRP A 416 -0.02 -22.06 -34.64
CA TRP A 416 0.78 -22.43 -35.82
C TRP A 416 -0.07 -22.55 -37.10
N TRP A 417 -1.37 -22.84 -36.99
CA TRP A 417 -2.20 -23.24 -38.13
C TRP A 417 -3.28 -22.20 -38.50
N MET A 418 -3.54 -21.22 -37.65
CA MET A 418 -4.74 -20.36 -37.74
C MET A 418 -4.41 -18.86 -37.85
N PRO A 419 -5.15 -18.09 -38.67
CA PRO A 419 -5.03 -16.63 -38.69
C PRO A 419 -5.53 -16.00 -37.38
N LYS A 420 -4.82 -14.95 -36.92
CA LYS A 420 -5.03 -14.29 -35.61
C LYS A 420 -6.48 -13.95 -35.26
N HIS A 421 -7.23 -13.39 -36.21
CA HIS A 421 -8.64 -13.02 -35.98
C HIS A 421 -9.56 -14.22 -35.63
N ILE A 422 -9.31 -15.40 -36.20
CA ILE A 422 -10.12 -16.59 -35.86
C ILE A 422 -9.68 -17.13 -34.49
N TYR A 423 -8.40 -17.03 -34.18
CA TYR A 423 -7.86 -17.39 -32.86
C TYR A 423 -8.47 -16.52 -31.75
N GLU A 424 -8.55 -15.19 -31.95
CA GLU A 424 -9.20 -14.25 -31.02
C GLU A 424 -10.67 -14.66 -30.76
N ILE A 425 -11.45 -14.91 -31.80
CA ILE A 425 -12.86 -15.35 -31.64
C ILE A 425 -12.98 -16.64 -30.84
N ILE A 426 -12.15 -17.65 -31.14
CA ILE A 426 -12.18 -18.92 -30.40
C ILE A 426 -11.79 -18.68 -28.94
N ASN A 427 -10.79 -17.84 -28.72
CA ASN A 427 -10.31 -17.48 -27.40
C ASN A 427 -11.40 -16.81 -26.57
N ASP A 428 -12.15 -15.87 -27.17
CA ASP A 428 -13.27 -15.18 -26.52
C ASP A 428 -14.38 -16.16 -26.12
N TYR A 429 -14.71 -17.13 -26.97
CA TYR A 429 -15.67 -18.19 -26.61
C TYR A 429 -15.18 -19.06 -25.46
N ILE A 430 -13.89 -19.39 -25.41
CA ILE A 430 -13.29 -20.18 -24.32
C ILE A 430 -13.32 -19.37 -23.02
N MET A 431 -12.90 -18.10 -23.06
CA MET A 431 -12.94 -17.19 -21.92
C MET A 431 -14.37 -16.97 -21.42
N ALA A 432 -15.33 -16.77 -22.32
CA ALA A 432 -16.75 -16.66 -21.99
C ALA A 432 -17.24 -17.90 -21.25
N ALA A 433 -16.87 -19.10 -21.71
CA ALA A 433 -17.28 -20.36 -21.08
C ALA A 433 -16.65 -20.57 -19.69
N LEU A 434 -15.34 -20.31 -19.55
CA LEU A 434 -14.60 -20.50 -18.30
C LEU A 434 -15.02 -19.49 -17.22
N TYR A 435 -15.15 -18.22 -17.61
CA TYR A 435 -15.44 -17.13 -16.68
C TYR A 435 -16.93 -16.76 -16.60
N SER A 436 -17.82 -17.49 -17.28
CA SER A 436 -19.28 -17.25 -17.27
C SER A 436 -19.85 -17.00 -15.86
N PRO A 437 -19.54 -17.79 -14.81
CA PRO A 437 -20.08 -17.54 -13.47
C PRO A 437 -19.62 -16.20 -12.88
N LEU A 438 -18.37 -15.80 -13.13
CA LEU A 438 -17.82 -14.54 -12.64
C LEU A 438 -18.34 -13.36 -13.46
N LEU A 439 -18.37 -13.49 -14.79
CA LEU A 439 -18.92 -12.50 -15.71
C LEU A 439 -20.40 -12.22 -15.41
N PHE A 440 -21.17 -13.24 -15.05
CA PHE A 440 -22.56 -13.07 -14.63
C PHE A 440 -22.69 -12.15 -13.41
N VAL A 441 -21.86 -12.38 -12.39
CA VAL A 441 -21.85 -11.55 -11.17
C VAL A 441 -21.35 -10.13 -11.50
N SER A 442 -20.29 -10.01 -12.30
CA SER A 442 -19.77 -8.71 -12.73
C SER A 442 -20.82 -7.91 -13.51
N ALA A 443 -21.47 -8.54 -14.49
CA ALA A 443 -22.52 -7.92 -15.30
C ALA A 443 -23.71 -7.48 -14.46
N TYR A 444 -24.06 -8.22 -13.40
CA TYR A 444 -25.10 -7.81 -12.47
C TYR A 444 -24.73 -6.52 -11.72
N PHE A 445 -23.51 -6.44 -11.18
CA PHE A 445 -23.04 -5.25 -10.49
C PHE A 445 -22.85 -4.06 -11.44
N GLU A 446 -22.33 -4.30 -12.64
CA GLU A 446 -22.12 -3.26 -13.65
C GLU A 446 -23.43 -2.73 -14.20
N SER A 447 -24.42 -3.58 -14.49
CA SER A 447 -25.76 -3.12 -14.88
C SER A 447 -26.39 -2.26 -13.80
N ARG A 448 -26.26 -2.63 -12.51
CA ARG A 448 -26.74 -1.78 -11.40
C ARG A 448 -26.00 -0.45 -11.33
N ASN A 449 -24.69 -0.45 -11.53
CA ASN A 449 -23.88 0.77 -11.56
C ASN A 449 -24.23 1.66 -12.77
N ALA A 450 -24.50 1.09 -13.94
CA ALA A 450 -24.91 1.83 -15.13
C ALA A 450 -26.24 2.57 -14.91
N HIS A 451 -27.20 1.96 -14.20
CA HIS A 451 -28.43 2.64 -13.78
C HIS A 451 -28.13 3.84 -12.86
N ARG A 452 -27.17 3.69 -11.93
CA ARG A 452 -26.76 4.78 -11.05
C ARG A 452 -26.06 5.91 -11.83
N ILE A 453 -25.13 5.57 -12.72
CA ILE A 453 -24.43 6.55 -13.58
C ILE A 453 -25.46 7.35 -14.40
N ARG A 454 -26.45 6.68 -15.00
CA ARG A 454 -27.49 7.35 -15.76
C ARG A 454 -28.35 8.29 -14.90
N HIS A 455 -28.61 7.90 -13.66
CA HIS A 455 -29.32 8.73 -12.69
C HIS A 455 -28.51 9.97 -12.30
N ASN A 456 -27.21 9.81 -12.00
CA ASN A 456 -26.30 10.92 -11.69
C ASN A 456 -26.19 11.91 -12.87
N ARG A 457 -25.97 11.41 -14.09
CA ARG A 457 -25.93 12.24 -15.30
C ARG A 457 -27.23 12.99 -15.56
N SER A 458 -28.37 12.44 -15.16
CA SER A 458 -29.66 13.13 -15.31
C SER A 458 -29.79 14.35 -14.39
N ARG A 459 -29.00 14.40 -13.32
CA ARG A 459 -28.92 15.51 -12.36
C ARG A 459 -27.78 16.48 -12.68
N GLY A 460 -26.83 16.06 -13.51
CA GLY A 460 -25.61 16.82 -13.79
C GLY A 460 -24.47 16.52 -12.81
N ASP A 461 -24.65 15.51 -11.96
CA ASP A 461 -23.66 15.04 -10.98
C ASP A 461 -22.58 14.18 -11.69
N GLU A 462 -21.45 13.96 -11.02
CA GLU A 462 -20.37 13.14 -11.56
C GLU A 462 -20.75 11.63 -11.59
N ASP A 463 -20.11 10.87 -12.49
CA ASP A 463 -20.45 9.46 -12.74
C ASP A 463 -20.25 8.56 -11.50
N ASP A 464 -19.35 8.91 -10.58
CA ASP A 464 -19.07 8.19 -9.34
C ASP A 464 -19.77 8.72 -8.09
N ASP A 465 -20.54 9.81 -8.18
CA ASP A 465 -21.18 10.42 -7.03
C ASP A 465 -22.14 9.45 -6.32
N VAL A 466 -22.07 9.47 -4.99
CA VAL A 466 -22.93 8.70 -4.10
C VAL A 466 -23.60 9.70 -3.18
N ILE A 467 -24.93 9.67 -3.18
CA ILE A 467 -25.73 10.54 -2.31
C ILE A 467 -25.61 10.03 -0.89
N GLU A 468 -24.90 10.77 -0.06
CA GLU A 468 -24.72 10.44 1.34
C GLU A 468 -25.92 10.92 2.18
N GLU A 469 -26.09 10.34 3.37
CA GLU A 469 -27.27 10.62 4.21
C GLU A 469 -27.41 12.11 4.54
N TRP A 470 -26.31 12.84 4.72
CA TRP A 470 -26.34 14.28 5.00
C TRP A 470 -26.81 15.13 3.81
N GLU A 471 -26.55 14.71 2.57
CA GLU A 471 -27.06 15.38 1.36
C GLU A 471 -28.56 15.14 1.19
N GLN A 472 -29.05 13.95 1.61
CA GLN A 472 -30.48 13.65 1.60
C GLN A 472 -31.23 14.52 2.61
N MET A 473 -30.62 14.76 3.77
CA MET A 473 -31.15 15.60 4.84
C MET A 473 -30.97 17.11 4.60
N GLU A 474 -30.17 17.52 3.61
CA GLU A 474 -29.90 18.93 3.32
C GLU A 474 -31.20 19.70 3.01
N HIS A 475 -32.13 19.07 2.28
CA HIS A 475 -33.43 19.68 1.98
C HIS A 475 -34.42 19.67 3.15
N GLU A 476 -34.16 18.88 4.20
CA GLU A 476 -35.00 18.80 5.40
C GLU A 476 -34.53 19.78 6.50
N LEU A 477 -33.25 20.17 6.48
CA LEU A 477 -32.62 21.05 7.46
C LEU A 477 -32.46 22.48 6.92
N ASP A 478 -33.32 23.39 7.35
CA ASP A 478 -33.17 24.83 7.06
C ASP A 478 -32.13 25.46 8.01
N MET A 479 -30.85 25.28 7.67
CA MET A 479 -29.71 25.79 8.44
C MET A 479 -29.71 27.32 8.61
N GLU A 480 -30.37 28.05 7.70
CA GLU A 480 -30.53 29.50 7.77
C GLU A 480 -31.65 29.90 8.73
N ALA A 481 -32.81 29.24 8.67
CA ALA A 481 -33.92 29.49 9.59
C ALA A 481 -33.61 29.08 11.04
N GLU A 482 -32.84 28.01 11.24
CA GLU A 482 -32.39 27.57 12.56
C GLU A 482 -31.27 28.45 13.14
N GLY A 483 -30.71 29.38 12.35
CA GLY A 483 -29.65 30.30 12.80
C GLY A 483 -28.28 29.62 13.01
N TRP A 484 -28.13 28.38 12.55
CA TRP A 484 -26.90 27.61 12.67
C TRP A 484 -25.76 28.22 11.86
N SER A 485 -26.03 28.69 10.63
CA SER A 485 -25.02 29.35 9.78
C SER A 485 -24.35 30.55 10.46
N LYS A 486 -25.15 31.43 11.07
CA LYS A 486 -24.66 32.59 11.84
C LYS A 486 -23.84 32.18 13.05
N THR A 487 -24.19 31.07 13.68
CA THR A 487 -23.45 30.54 14.84
C THR A 487 -22.10 30.00 14.40
N CYS A 488 -22.05 29.27 13.28
CA CYS A 488 -20.80 28.80 12.68
C CYS A 488 -19.90 29.97 12.23
N ASP A 489 -20.46 30.98 11.56
CA ASP A 489 -19.71 32.16 11.12
C ASP A 489 -19.14 32.97 12.29
N ALA A 490 -19.85 33.04 13.42
CA ALA A 490 -19.36 33.71 14.63
C ALA A 490 -18.21 32.97 15.32
N VAL A 491 -18.13 31.65 15.16
CA VAL A 491 -17.08 30.79 15.76
C VAL A 491 -15.93 30.54 14.79
N LYS A 492 -16.14 30.79 13.49
CA LYS A 492 -15.12 30.60 12.45
C LYS A 492 -13.89 31.47 12.75
N PRO A 493 -12.71 30.87 13.00
CA PRO A 493 -11.50 31.63 13.24
C PRO A 493 -11.11 32.40 11.98
N ASN A 494 -10.81 33.69 12.14
CA ASN A 494 -10.32 34.53 11.04
C ASN A 494 -8.89 34.08 10.67
N MET A 495 -8.75 33.41 9.52
CA MET A 495 -7.47 32.90 9.01
C MET A 495 -6.76 33.88 8.07
N GLU A 496 -7.44 34.91 7.58
CA GLU A 496 -6.88 35.86 6.61
C GLU A 496 -6.03 36.94 7.28
N ASP A 497 -6.41 37.35 8.49
CA ASP A 497 -5.67 38.33 9.28
C ASP A 497 -4.85 37.64 10.37
N ASP A 498 -3.54 37.93 10.41
CA ASP A 498 -2.67 37.50 11.51
C ASP A 498 -3.23 38.06 12.84
N PRO A 499 -3.44 37.22 13.88
CA PRO A 499 -3.96 37.67 15.17
C PRO A 499 -3.12 38.81 15.77
N ALA A 500 -1.80 38.84 15.53
CA ALA A 500 -0.97 39.95 15.97
C ALA A 500 -1.34 41.29 15.30
N VAL A 501 -1.74 41.26 14.02
CA VAL A 501 -2.16 42.45 13.27
C VAL A 501 -3.52 42.96 13.76
N LEU A 502 -4.44 42.07 14.13
CA LEU A 502 -5.73 42.42 14.71
C LEU A 502 -5.56 43.09 16.08
N GLU A 503 -4.77 42.50 16.98
CA GLU A 503 -4.46 43.06 18.30
C GLU A 503 -3.76 44.42 18.19
N VAL A 504 -2.82 44.58 17.26
CA VAL A 504 -2.15 45.87 17.01
C VAL A 504 -3.12 46.91 16.47
N ARG A 505 -4.08 46.53 15.62
CA ARG A 505 -5.12 47.45 15.11
C ARG A 505 -6.04 47.92 16.24
N GLN A 506 -6.41 47.00 17.15
CA GLN A 506 -7.23 47.31 18.33
C GLN A 506 -6.49 48.24 19.31
N LEU A 507 -5.24 47.93 19.65
CA LEU A 507 -4.39 48.80 20.47
C LEU A 507 -4.23 50.20 19.87
N ARG A 508 -4.12 50.31 18.54
CA ARG A 508 -4.01 51.61 17.87
C ARG A 508 -5.28 52.44 17.99
N LEU A 509 -6.46 51.82 18.00
CA LEU A 509 -7.73 52.49 18.25
C LEU A 509 -7.80 53.00 19.69
N GLU A 510 -7.47 52.15 20.67
CA GLU A 510 -7.44 52.53 22.10
C GLU A 510 -6.44 53.67 22.36
N ILE A 511 -5.25 53.64 21.75
CA ILE A 511 -4.27 54.72 21.85
C ILE A 511 -4.81 56.03 21.24
N ASN A 512 -5.55 55.96 20.13
CA ASN A 512 -6.14 57.15 19.52
C ASN A 512 -7.25 57.74 20.40
N GLU A 513 -8.07 56.89 21.03
CA GLU A 513 -9.08 57.32 22.00
C GLU A 513 -8.42 57.96 23.24
N LEU A 514 -7.36 57.35 23.76
CA LEU A 514 -6.58 57.90 24.88
C LEU A 514 -5.96 59.27 24.52
N LYS A 515 -5.44 59.41 23.31
CA LYS A 515 -4.93 60.69 22.79
C LYS A 515 -6.02 61.75 22.71
N ALA A 516 -7.22 61.38 22.26
CA ALA A 516 -8.36 62.30 22.21
C ALA A 516 -8.72 62.80 23.61
N LEU A 517 -8.83 61.89 24.59
CA LEU A 517 -9.08 62.26 25.99
C LEU A 517 -7.98 63.16 26.57
N LEU A 518 -6.71 62.89 26.27
CA LEU A 518 -5.59 63.74 26.66
C LEU A 518 -5.67 65.13 26.03
N THR A 519 -6.06 65.24 24.75
CA THR A 519 -6.24 66.53 24.10
C THR A 519 -7.39 67.32 24.73
N ASP A 520 -8.49 66.67 25.10
CA ASP A 520 -9.61 67.31 25.79
C ASP A 520 -9.22 67.78 27.19
N ILE A 521 -8.43 66.99 27.93
CA ILE A 521 -7.86 67.39 29.23
C ILE A 521 -6.92 68.59 29.06
N SER A 522 -6.07 68.60 28.03
CA SER A 522 -5.17 69.74 27.77
C SER A 522 -5.95 71.02 27.49
N ARG A 523 -7.01 70.95 26.69
CA ARG A 523 -7.90 72.08 26.40
C ARG A 523 -8.65 72.55 27.65
N ALA A 524 -9.08 71.62 28.51
CA ALA A 524 -9.72 71.96 29.78
C ALA A 524 -8.73 72.64 30.75
N SER A 525 -7.45 72.23 30.74
CA SER A 525 -6.39 72.88 31.52
C SER A 525 -6.10 74.29 31.02
N GLU A 526 -5.97 74.49 29.71
CA GLU A 526 -5.76 75.81 29.10
C GLU A 526 -6.95 76.76 29.35
N ALA A 527 -8.18 76.24 29.32
CA ALA A 527 -9.39 76.98 29.68
C ALA A 527 -9.40 77.41 31.16
N LYS A 528 -8.85 76.57 32.05
CA LYS A 528 -8.74 76.87 33.48
C LYS A 528 -7.67 77.93 33.76
N GLU A 529 -6.52 77.87 33.09
CA GLU A 529 -5.47 78.89 33.17
C GLU A 529 -5.92 80.25 32.61
N THR A 530 -6.72 80.26 31.54
CA THR A 530 -7.31 81.50 31.01
C THR A 530 -8.37 82.10 31.93
N MET A 531 -9.16 81.28 32.65
CA MET A 531 -10.06 81.77 33.69
C MET A 531 -9.30 82.39 34.89
N GLU A 532 -8.24 81.73 35.37
CA GLU A 532 -7.40 82.28 36.46
C GLU A 532 -6.64 83.56 36.01
N GLY A 533 -6.26 83.66 34.74
CA GLY A 533 -5.67 84.87 34.15
C GLY A 533 -6.64 86.05 34.01
N ILE A 534 -7.94 85.80 33.83
CA ILE A 534 -8.98 86.85 33.76
C ILE A 534 -9.34 87.37 35.16
N GLU A 535 -9.41 86.51 36.17
CA GLU A 535 -9.59 86.95 37.57
C GLU A 535 -8.39 87.78 38.07
N GLY A 536 -7.16 87.42 37.68
CA GLY A 536 -5.97 88.20 38.03
C GLY A 536 -5.86 89.59 37.37
N ASN A 537 -6.59 89.83 36.27
CA ASN A 537 -6.56 91.11 35.55
C ASN A 537 -7.71 92.06 35.97
N HIS A 538 -8.78 91.52 36.57
CA HIS A 538 -9.85 92.34 37.16
C HIS A 538 -9.41 93.03 38.47
N ASP A 539 -8.48 92.43 39.21
CA ASP A 539 -7.98 92.97 40.49
C ASP A 539 -6.94 94.10 40.33
N LYS A 540 -6.33 94.24 39.13
CA LYS A 540 -5.41 95.36 38.82
C LYS A 540 -6.09 96.59 38.22
N GLY A 541 -7.34 96.49 37.78
CA GLY A 541 -8.08 97.59 37.17
C GLY A 541 -8.82 98.52 38.14
N GLN A 542 -9.01 98.11 39.41
CA GLN A 542 -9.79 98.89 40.40
C GLN A 542 -8.94 99.72 41.39
N SER A 543 -7.60 99.66 41.33
CA SER A 543 -6.72 100.39 42.27
C SER A 543 -6.22 101.77 41.79
N SER A 544 -6.63 102.28 40.62
CA SER A 544 -6.08 103.55 40.06
C SER A 544 -7.09 104.72 39.95
N ALA A 545 -8.32 104.58 40.45
CA ALA A 545 -9.33 105.64 40.40
C ALA A 545 -9.85 106.01 41.80
N ALA A 546 -8.94 106.40 42.70
CA ALA A 546 -9.28 106.98 44.00
C ALA A 546 -8.22 108.01 44.43
N THR A 547 -7.98 109.04 43.61
CA THR A 547 -7.41 110.34 44.04
C THR A 547 -7.55 111.36 42.91
N SER A 548 -8.68 112.08 42.88
CA SER A 548 -8.79 113.53 42.65
C SER A 548 -10.14 113.92 42.03
N SER A 549 -10.90 114.70 42.81
CA SER A 549 -11.93 115.68 42.38
C SER A 549 -13.28 115.16 41.91
#